data_AF-A0A0L8LG37-F1
#
_entry.id   AF-A0A0L8LG37-F1
#
_cell.length_a   1.000
_cell.length_b   1.000
_cell.length_c   1.000
_cell.angle_alpha   90.00
_cell.angle_beta   90.00
_cell.angle_gamma   90.00
#
_symmetry.space_group_name_H-M   'P 1'
#
loop_
_entity.id
_entity.type
_entity.pdbx_description
1 polymer ?
#
loop_
_entity_poly.entity_id
_entity_poly.type
_entity_poly.pdbx_seq_one_letter_code
_entity_poly.pdbx_strand_id
1 'polypeptide(L)' 'MSTAVKQELPRFGEQTFRAWFRTRSPAGDGQRGPVLLWVESFNDHFTPDVLRSAVTVPENAGSSVSGCRAGTSAAG' A
#
# COMPACT_ATOMS: atom_id res chain seq x y z
N MET A 1 -5.09 30.14 -25.96
CA MET A 1 -4.05 30.34 -24.93
C MET A 1 -4.12 29.18 -23.96
N SER A 2 -3.10 28.32 -23.91
CA SER A 2 -3.00 27.25 -22.92
C SER A 2 -2.12 27.76 -21.78
N THR A 3 -2.70 27.98 -20.60
CA THR A 3 -1.95 28.31 -19.39
C THR A 3 -1.49 27.01 -18.75
N ALA A 4 -0.22 26.63 -18.96
CA ALA A 4 0.36 25.51 -18.24
C ALA A 4 0.57 25.90 -16.78
N VAL A 5 -0.11 25.20 -15.86
CA VAL A 5 0.12 25.32 -14.42
C VAL A 5 1.44 24.61 -14.09
N LYS A 6 2.38 25.35 -13.51
CA LYS A 6 3.59 24.77 -12.91
C LYS A 6 3.21 24.16 -11.56
N GLN A 7 3.12 22.84 -11.51
CA GLN A 7 3.00 22.10 -10.25
C GLN A 7 4.41 21.88 -9.68
N GLU A 8 4.62 22.15 -8.40
CA GLU A 8 5.86 21.77 -7.72
C GLU A 8 6.00 20.24 -7.72
N LEU A 9 7.25 19.76 -7.86
CA LEU A 9 7.52 18.34 -7.85
C LEU A 9 7.23 17.78 -6.45
N PRO A 10 6.49 16.66 -6.33
CA PRO A 10 6.25 16.04 -5.04
C PRO A 10 7.57 15.59 -4.42
N ARG A 11 7.67 15.69 -3.09
CA ARG A 11 8.84 15.19 -2.36
C ARG A 11 8.71 13.69 -2.19
N PHE A 12 9.84 12.98 -2.31
CA PHE A 12 9.89 11.57 -1.92
C PHE A 12 9.66 11.43 -0.41
N GLY A 13 8.93 10.39 -0.02
CA GLY A 13 8.79 10.00 1.38
C GLY A 13 10.11 9.50 1.96
N GLU A 14 10.30 9.68 3.26
CA GLU A 14 11.51 9.24 3.98
C GLU A 14 11.72 7.72 3.91
N GLN A 15 10.62 6.97 3.78
CA GLN A 15 10.61 5.52 3.64
C GLN A 15 9.52 5.12 2.64
N THR A 16 9.86 4.21 1.72
CA THR A 16 8.86 3.67 0.77
C THR A 16 7.86 2.77 1.47
N PHE A 17 6.64 2.69 0.93
CA PHE A 17 5.63 1.79 1.47
C PHE A 17 6.12 0.34 1.49
N ARG A 18 6.77 -0.12 0.42
CA ARG A 18 7.31 -1.48 0.34
C ARG A 18 8.36 -1.77 1.41
N ALA A 19 9.19 -0.79 1.78
CA ALA A 19 10.17 -0.96 2.85
C ALA A 19 9.47 -1.16 4.19
N TRP A 20 8.52 -0.29 4.52
CA TRP A 20 7.68 -0.42 5.71
C TRP A 20 6.91 -1.75 5.73
N PHE A 21 6.26 -2.11 4.63
CA PHE A 21 5.38 -3.28 4.52
C PHE A 21 6.12 -4.60 4.75
N ARG A 22 7.42 -4.67 4.44
CA ARG A 22 8.25 -5.86 4.70
C ARG A 22 8.64 -6.02 6.17
N THR A 23 8.68 -4.92 6.92
CA THR A 23 9.12 -4.92 8.33
C THR A 23 7.96 -5.04 9.31
N ARG A 24 6.72 -4.84 8.86
CA ARG A 24 5.53 -4.89 9.71
C ARG A 24 5.17 -6.33 10.08
N SER A 25 4.53 -6.49 11.23
CA SER A 25 3.77 -7.71 11.54
C SER A 25 2.37 -7.61 10.91
N PRO A 26 1.91 -8.63 10.15
CA PRO A 26 0.54 -8.68 9.66
C PRO A 26 -0.48 -8.58 10.80
N ALA A 27 -1.59 -7.88 10.56
CA ALA A 27 -2.72 -7.80 11.47
C ALA A 27 -4.01 -8.31 10.79
N GLY A 28 -5.08 -8.44 11.56
CA GLY A 28 -6.34 -9.07 11.13
C GLY A 28 -6.35 -10.57 11.41
N ASP A 29 -7.46 -11.05 11.97
CA ASP A 29 -7.70 -12.46 12.32
C ASP A 29 -8.12 -13.32 11.12
N GLY A 30 -8.21 -12.71 9.92
CA GLY A 30 -8.54 -13.38 8.66
C GLY A 30 -10.00 -13.79 8.54
N GLN A 31 -10.88 -13.42 9.49
CA GLN A 31 -12.29 -13.83 9.50
C GLN A 31 -13.07 -13.31 8.29
N ARG A 32 -12.66 -12.16 7.74
CA ARG A 32 -13.24 -11.61 6.50
C ARG A 32 -12.54 -12.07 5.22
N GLY A 33 -11.54 -12.93 5.34
CA GLY A 33 -10.75 -13.43 4.21
C GLY A 33 -9.58 -12.52 3.81
N PRO A 34 -8.75 -13.00 2.87
CA PRO A 34 -7.54 -12.30 2.44
C PRO A 34 -7.82 -11.16 1.45
N VAL A 35 -7.06 -10.08 1.57
CA VAL A 35 -7.06 -8.94 0.66
C VAL A 35 -5.69 -8.81 0.02
N LEU A 36 -5.64 -8.75 -1.32
CA LEU A 36 -4.43 -8.52 -2.08
C LEU A 36 -4.27 -7.02 -2.37
N LEU A 37 -3.23 -6.40 -1.82
CA LEU A 37 -2.86 -5.02 -2.13
C LEU A 37 -1.83 -5.00 -3.26
N TRP A 38 -2.20 -4.38 -4.38
CA TRP A 38 -1.28 -4.11 -5.50
C TRP A 38 -0.76 -2.68 -5.42
N VAL A 39 0.56 -2.54 -5.37
CA VAL A 39 1.22 -1.25 -5.19
C VAL A 39 1.97 -0.87 -6.46
N GLU A 40 1.68 0.32 -6.95
CA GLU A 40 2.36 0.93 -8.08
C GLU A 40 3.52 1.84 -7.61
N SER A 41 4.48 2.12 -8.49
CA SER A 41 5.76 2.74 -8.13
C SER A 41 5.66 4.20 -7.67
N PHE A 42 4.69 4.97 -8.13
CA PHE A 42 4.52 6.38 -7.77
C PHE A 42 4.08 6.52 -6.31
N ASN A 43 2.97 5.89 -5.91
CA ASN A 43 2.46 5.91 -4.55
C ASN A 43 3.42 5.26 -3.56
N ASP A 44 4.21 4.25 -3.98
CA ASP A 44 5.25 3.65 -3.15
C ASP A 44 6.27 4.67 -2.65
N HIS A 45 6.54 5.72 -3.44
CA HIS A 45 7.56 6.73 -3.15
C HIS A 45 6.97 8.07 -2.70
N PHE A 46 5.80 8.48 -3.21
CA PHE A 46 5.25 9.83 -2.97
C PHE A 46 4.15 9.87 -1.91
N THR A 47 3.43 8.77 -1.68
CA THR A 47 2.28 8.73 -0.77
C THR A 47 2.26 7.46 0.10
N PRO A 48 3.36 7.13 0.80
CA PRO A 48 3.45 5.89 1.57
C PRO A 48 2.40 5.80 2.69
N ASP A 49 1.93 6.93 3.24
CA ASP A 49 0.90 6.97 4.30
C ASP A 49 -0.50 6.57 3.77
N VAL A 50 -0.81 6.89 2.52
CA VAL A 50 -2.06 6.46 1.86
C VAL A 50 -2.06 4.94 1.71
N LEU A 51 -0.93 4.37 1.28
CA LEU A 51 -0.79 2.92 1.15
C LEU A 51 -0.82 2.19 2.52
N ARG A 52 -0.28 2.80 3.58
CA ARG A 52 -0.42 2.27 4.96
C ARG A 52 -1.88 2.23 5.42
N SER A 53 -2.66 3.23 5.04
CA SER A 53 -4.10 3.28 5.33
C SER A 53 -4.86 2.19 4.57
N ALA A 54 -4.47 1.92 3.33
CA ALA A 54 -5.02 0.81 2.53
C ALA A 54 -4.73 -0.59 3.12
N VAL A 55 -3.74 -0.71 4.01
CA VAL A 55 -3.47 -1.92 4.79
C VAL A 55 -4.27 -1.92 6.10
N THR A 56 -4.26 -0.80 6.82
CA THR A 56 -4.83 -0.73 8.19
C THR A 56 -6.35 -0.85 8.20
N VAL A 57 -7.04 -0.28 7.19
CA VAL A 57 -8.51 -0.30 7.13
C VAL A 57 -9.07 -1.72 7.00
N PRO A 58 -8.61 -2.56 6.04
CA PRO A 58 -9.05 -3.95 5.99
C PRO A 58 -8.61 -4.77 7.21
N GLU A 59 -7.42 -4.55 7.76
CA GLU A 59 -6.94 -5.28 8.94
C GLU A 59 -7.81 -5.01 10.18
N ASN A 60 -8.19 -3.74 10.39
CA ASN A 60 -9.12 -3.36 11.45
C ASN A 60 -10.54 -3.92 11.23
N ALA A 61 -10.90 -4.27 10.00
CA ALA A 61 -12.16 -4.91 9.67
C ALA A 61 -12.14 -6.44 9.88
N GLY A 62 -10.97 -7.04 10.15
CA GLY A 62 -10.80 -8.49 10.29
C GLY A 62 -10.35 -9.21 9.02
N SER A 63 -9.90 -8.48 7.99
CA SER A 63 -9.26 -9.07 6.80
C SER A 63 -7.75 -9.18 6.98
N SER A 64 -7.12 -10.22 6.44
CA SER A 64 -5.66 -10.28 6.37
C SER A 64 -5.17 -9.62 5.08
N VAL A 65 -4.15 -8.74 5.15
CA VAL A 65 -3.66 -8.02 3.96
C VAL A 65 -2.31 -8.56 3.50
N SER A 66 -2.26 -9.00 2.25
CA SER A 66 -1.04 -9.48 1.59
C SER A 66 -0.63 -8.56 0.45
N GLY A 67 0.67 -8.33 0.30
CA GLY A 67 1.21 -7.60 -0.85
C GLY A 67 1.33 -8.54 -2.05
N CYS A 68 1.07 -8.02 -3.26
CA CYS A 68 1.36 -8.78 -4.48
C CYS A 68 2.88 -8.93 -4.66
N ARG A 69 3.42 -10.03 -4.14
CA ARG A 69 4.73 -10.55 -4.53
C ARG A 69 4.49 -11.24 -5.88
N ALA A 70 5.23 -10.85 -6.92
CA ALA A 70 5.18 -11.59 -8.18
C ALA A 70 5.43 -13.08 -7.88
N GLY A 71 4.38 -13.92 -7.93
CA GLY A 71 4.49 -15.37 -7.76
C GLY A 71 3.87 -16.05 -6.52
N THR A 72 3.08 -15.40 -5.66
CA THR A 72 2.31 -16.15 -4.63
C THR A 72 0.81 -15.98 -4.78
N SER A 73 0.17 -17.03 -5.30
CA SER A 73 -1.27 -17.23 -5.39
C SER A 73 -1.89 -17.22 -3.99
N ALA A 74 -2.90 -16.37 -3.79
CA ALA A 74 -3.83 -16.50 -2.69
C ALA A 74 -4.88 -17.56 -3.07
N ALA A 75 -4.60 -18.81 -2.72
CA ALA A 75 -5.57 -19.90 -2.78
C ALA A 75 -5.79 -20.41 -1.34
N GLY A 76 -7.06 -20.42 -0.94
CA GLY A 76 -7.58 -20.87 0.35
C GLY A 76 -9.04 -20.52 0.45
#